data_AF-A0A4R1PYS0-F1
#
_entry.id   AF-A0A4R1PYS0-F1
#
_cell.length_a   1.000
_cell.length_b   1.000
_cell.length_c   1.000
_cell.angle_alpha   90.00
_cell.angle_beta   90.00
_cell.angle_gamma   90.00
#
_symmetry.space_group_name_H-M   'P 1'
#
loop_
_entity.id
_entity.type
_entity.pdbx_description
1 polymer ?
#
loop_
_entity_poly.entity_id
_entity_poly.type
_entity_poly.pdbx_seq_one_letter_code
_entity_poly.pdbx_strand_id
1 'polypeptide(L)'
;MIKQMIKEWFCFLYSNWVGVILTMTLILFFVYLYAFFRNGEGGAHYDLASCWAGVGAIATAAAVGWGKWVVDSKWNTLPGMMPDHEKGEINE
;
A
#
# COMPACT_ATOMS: atom_id res chain seq x y z
N MET A 1 -4.94 -16.73 -27.84
CA MET A 1 -4.32 -17.19 -26.58
C MET A 1 -3.68 -16.03 -25.80
N ILE A 2 -2.61 -15.40 -26.28
CA ILE A 2 -1.91 -14.29 -25.58
C ILE A 2 -2.85 -13.11 -25.26
N LYS A 3 -3.67 -12.67 -26.22
CA LYS A 3 -4.63 -11.56 -26.02
C LYS A 3 -5.69 -11.84 -24.94
N GLN A 4 -6.00 -13.11 -24.70
CA GLN A 4 -7.02 -13.53 -23.74
C GLN A 4 -6.44 -13.61 -22.33
N MET A 5 -5.25 -14.20 -22.18
CA MET A 5 -4.46 -14.11 -20.95
C MET A 5 -4.24 -12.66 -20.50
N ILE A 6 -3.87 -11.76 -21.42
CA ILE A 6 -3.64 -10.35 -21.09
C ILE A 6 -4.91 -9.72 -20.49
N LYS A 7 -6.08 -9.97 -21.08
CA LYS A 7 -7.35 -9.46 -20.54
C LYS A 7 -7.64 -9.99 -19.14
N GLU A 8 -7.45 -11.28 -18.90
CA GLU A 8 -7.67 -11.91 -17.58
C GLU A 8 -6.73 -11.32 -16.52
N TRP A 9 -5.45 -11.11 -16.87
CA TRP A 9 -4.47 -10.46 -16.01
C TRP A 9 -4.84 -9.00 -15.69
N PHE A 10 -5.29 -8.23 -16.68
CA PHE A 10 -5.75 -6.85 -16.44
C PHE A 10 -7.01 -6.81 -15.58
N CYS A 11 -7.96 -7.74 -15.77
CA CYS A 11 -9.13 -7.86 -14.90
C CYS A 11 -8.72 -8.20 -13.46
N PHE A 12 -7.77 -9.11 -13.28
CA PHE A 12 -7.24 -9.45 -11.95
C PHE A 12 -6.56 -8.24 -11.28
N LEU A 13 -5.68 -7.55 -12.01
CA LEU A 13 -5.00 -6.34 -11.55
C LEU A 13 -5.99 -5.24 -11.19
N TYR A 14 -7.03 -5.03 -12.01
CA TYR A 14 -8.06 -4.04 -11.73
C TYR A 14 -8.92 -4.44 -10.54
N SER A 15 -9.27 -5.72 -10.37
CA SER A 15 -10.09 -6.17 -9.25
C SER A 15 -9.34 -6.17 -7.92
N ASN A 16 -8.02 -6.36 -7.93
CA ASN A 16 -7.20 -6.49 -6.72
C ASN A 16 -6.13 -5.39 -6.61
N TRP A 17 -6.32 -4.26 -7.29
CA TRP A 17 -5.29 -3.23 -7.47
C TRP A 17 -4.72 -2.72 -6.14
N VAL A 18 -5.56 -2.53 -5.12
CA VAL A 18 -5.14 -2.10 -3.78
C VAL A 18 -4.21 -3.12 -3.15
N GLY A 19 -4.61 -4.39 -3.13
CA GLY A 19 -3.80 -5.47 -2.55
C GLY A 19 -2.48 -5.68 -3.28
N VAL A 20 -2.48 -5.54 -4.61
CA VAL A 20 -1.27 -5.59 -5.43
C VAL A 20 -0.31 -4.45 -5.08
N ILE A 21 -0.80 -3.21 -5.02
CA ILE A 21 0.02 -2.05 -4.64
C ILE A 21 0.59 -2.26 -3.24
N LEU A 22 -0.24 -2.64 -2.27
CA LEU A 22 0.17 -2.82 -0.88
C LEU A 22 1.25 -3.91 -0.74
N THR A 23 1.09 -5.02 -1.47
CA THR A 23 2.09 -6.10 -1.53
C THR A 23 3.41 -5.62 -2.14
N MET A 24 3.36 -4.90 -3.26
CA MET A 24 4.58 -4.35 -3.90
C MET A 24 5.29 -3.34 -3.00
N THR A 25 4.55 -2.47 -2.32
CA THR A 25 5.09 -1.51 -1.35
C THR A 25 5.75 -2.23 -0.17
N LEU A 26 5.16 -3.30 0.32
CA LEU A 26 5.68 -4.08 1.45
C LEU A 26 6.95 -4.86 1.06
N ILE A 27 7.04 -5.35 -0.18
CA ILE A 27 8.28 -5.91 -0.73
C ILE A 27 9.37 -4.83 -0.78
N LEU A 28 9.06 -3.64 -1.31
CA LEU A 28 10.01 -2.52 -1.36
C LEU A 28 10.52 -2.13 0.02
N PHE A 29 9.65 -2.11 1.04
CA PHE A 29 10.03 -1.85 2.43
C PHE A 29 11.12 -2.83 2.90
N PHE A 30 10.93 -4.13 2.68
CA PHE A 30 11.91 -5.14 3.06
C PHE A 30 13.22 -5.04 2.26
N VAL A 31 13.15 -4.66 0.99
CA VAL A 31 14.35 -4.42 0.16
C VAL A 31 15.17 -3.27 0.74
N TYR A 32 14.54 -2.16 1.12
CA TYR A 32 15.24 -1.03 1.74
C TYR A 32 15.82 -1.38 3.11
N LEU A 33 15.09 -2.14 3.93
CA LEU A 33 15.62 -2.64 5.21
C LEU A 33 16.82 -3.56 5.00
N TYR A 34 16.73 -4.50 4.06
CA TYR A 34 17.82 -5.41 3.74
C TYR A 34 19.06 -4.64 3.27
N ALA A 35 18.89 -3.66 2.37
CA ALA A 35 19.99 -2.81 1.90
C ALA A 35 20.65 -2.03 3.04
N PHE A 36 19.86 -1.51 3.98
CA PHE A 36 20.36 -0.83 5.17
C PHE A 36 21.20 -1.75 6.07
N PHE A 37 20.70 -2.95 6.41
CA PHE A 37 21.45 -3.90 7.23
C PHE A 37 22.70 -4.41 6.51
N ARG A 38 22.62 -4.65 5.20
CA ARG A 38 23.75 -5.09 4.40
C ARG A 38 24.88 -4.06 4.33
N ASN A 39 24.53 -2.76 4.35
CA ASN A 39 25.51 -1.68 4.51
C ASN A 39 26.18 -1.72 5.89
N GLY A 40 25.42 -1.96 6.96
CA GLY A 40 25.94 -2.04 8.32
C GLY A 40 26.92 -3.20 8.54
N GLU A 41 26.73 -4.32 7.82
CA GLU A 41 27.63 -5.47 7.83
C GLU A 41 28.90 -5.27 6.98
N GLY A 42 29.09 -4.09 6.38
CA GLY A 42 30.25 -3.76 5.55
C GLY A 42 30.27 -4.43 4.17
N GLY A 43 29.16 -5.02 3.75
CA GLY A 43 29.06 -5.79 2.50
C GLY A 43 28.49 -5.02 1.31
N ALA A 44 27.99 -3.81 1.52
CA ALA A 44 27.47 -2.92 0.48
C ALA A 44 27.73 -1.46 0.83
N HIS A 45 27.67 -0.59 -0.19
CA HIS A 45 27.84 0.86 -0.08
C HIS A 45 26.63 1.60 -0.68
N TYR A 46 25.42 1.18 -0.35
CA TYR A 46 24.21 1.91 -0.73
C TYR A 46 24.17 3.27 -0.02
N ASP A 47 23.52 4.26 -0.64
CA ASP A 47 23.27 5.53 0.04
C ASP A 47 22.21 5.33 1.15
N LEU A 48 22.62 5.54 2.40
CA LEU A 48 21.73 5.40 3.57
C LEU A 48 20.57 6.40 3.50
N ALA A 49 20.79 7.61 2.98
CA ALA A 49 19.74 8.61 2.86
C ALA A 49 18.63 8.13 1.91
N SER A 50 19.01 7.49 0.80
CA SER A 50 18.07 6.87 -0.13
C SER A 50 17.25 5.74 0.52
N CYS A 51 17.88 4.91 1.36
CA CYS A 51 17.19 3.82 2.05
C CYS A 51 16.13 4.35 3.03
N TRP A 52 16.48 5.37 3.82
CA TRP A 52 15.55 6.00 4.75
C TRP A 52 14.47 6.83 4.05
N ALA A 53 14.77 7.45 2.91
CA ALA A 53 13.77 8.11 2.08
C ALA A 53 12.72 7.11 1.57
N GLY A 54 13.16 5.93 1.11
CA GLY A 54 12.28 4.84 0.69
C GLY A 54 11.37 4.35 1.82
N VAL A 55 11.95 4.05 2.99
CA VAL A 55 11.17 3.64 4.18
C VAL A 55 10.22 4.74 4.64
N GLY A 56 10.66 6.00 4.65
CA GLY A 56 9.85 7.15 5.04
C GLY A 56 8.66 7.39 4.11
N ALA A 57 8.83 7.23 2.80
CA ALA A 57 7.73 7.34 1.84
C ALA A 57 6.64 6.28 2.10
N ILE A 58 7.05 5.05 2.40
CA ILE A 58 6.14 3.94 2.72
C ILE A 58 5.39 4.21 4.04
N ALA A 59 6.12 4.61 5.08
CA ALA A 59 5.53 4.93 6.38
C ALA A 59 4.54 6.09 6.30
N THR A 60 4.85 7.13 5.51
CA THR A 60 3.97 8.28 5.30
C THR A 60 2.69 7.87 4.58
N ALA A 61 2.79 7.06 3.52
CA ALA A 61 1.61 6.57 2.81
C ALA A 61 0.68 5.75 3.73
N ALA A 62 1.25 4.89 4.57
CA ALA A 62 0.49 4.12 5.56
C ALA A 62 -0.16 5.01 6.63
N ALA A 63 0.56 6.01 7.14
CA ALA A 63 0.05 6.95 8.13
C ALA A 63 -1.11 7.80 7.59
N VAL A 64 -1.02 8.25 6.33
CA VAL A 64 -2.11 8.99 5.66
C VAL A 64 -3.33 8.09 5.46
N GLY A 65 -3.13 6.84 5.04
CA GLY A 65 -4.21 5.85 4.90
C GLY A 65 -4.93 5.60 6.23
N TRP A 66 -4.17 5.39 7.30
CA TRP A 66 -4.70 5.25 8.66
C TRP A 66 -5.44 6.50 9.12
N GLY A 67 -4.84 7.68 8.93
CA GLY A 67 -5.46 8.96 9.30
C GLY A 67 -6.80 9.17 8.59
N LYS A 68 -6.86 8.85 7.29
CA LYS A 68 -8.13 8.86 6.54
C LYS A 68 -9.13 7.89 7.15
N TRP A 69 -8.73 6.65 7.43
CA TRP A 69 -9.60 5.63 8.03
C TRP A 69 -10.16 6.08 9.39
N VAL A 70 -9.33 6.67 10.26
CA VAL A 70 -9.76 7.17 11.57
C VAL A 70 -10.76 8.32 11.44
N VAL A 71 -10.49 9.28 10.53
CA VAL A 71 -11.39 10.41 10.29
C VAL A 71 -12.73 9.90 9.74
N ASP A 72 -12.69 9.00 8.78
CA ASP A 72 -13.89 8.44 8.16
C ASP A 72 -14.70 7.59 9.16
N SER A 73 -14.01 6.80 9.99
CA SER A 73 -14.60 6.00 11.08
C SER A 73 -15.34 6.85 12.10
N LYS A 74 -14.87 8.08 12.37
CA LYS A 74 -15.41 8.94 13.43
C LYS A 74 -16.56 9.82 12.94
N TRP A 75 -16.50 10.29 11.69
CA TRP A 75 -17.37 11.35 11.20
C TRP A 75 -18.33 10.92 10.08
N ASN A 76 -17.99 9.87 9.32
CA ASN A 76 -18.73 9.49 8.12
C ASN A 76 -19.36 8.09 8.21
N THR A 77 -19.13 7.36 9.31
CA THR A 77 -19.70 6.03 9.52
C THR A 77 -20.53 5.92 10.78
N LEU A 78 -21.58 5.11 10.71
CA LEU A 78 -22.42 4.80 11.87
C LEU A 78 -21.64 3.92 12.87
N PRO A 79 -21.89 4.07 14.19
CA PRO A 79 -21.23 3.27 15.21
C PRO A 79 -21.42 1.77 14.98
N GLY A 80 -20.31 1.02 14.91
CA GLY A 80 -20.34 -0.43 14.69
C GLY A 80 -20.28 -0.86 13.22
N MET A 81 -20.24 0.08 12.27
CA MET A 81 -19.99 -0.21 10.86
C MET A 81 -18.54 0.11 10.48
N MET A 82 -17.94 -0.74 9.66
CA MET A 82 -16.63 -0.49 9.09
C MET A 82 -16.73 0.63 8.03
N PRO A 83 -15.85 1.65 8.05
CA PRO A 83 -15.75 2.60 6.95
C PRO A 83 -15.31 1.85 5.69
N ASP A 84 -16.03 2.12 4.60
CA ASP A 84 -16.07 1.35 3.35
C ASP A 84 -16.94 0.07 3.38
N HIS A 85 -18.25 0.26 3.44
CA HIS A 85 -19.15 -0.58 2.67
C HIS A 85 -19.89 0.33 1.69
N GLU A 86 -19.69 0.07 0.40
CA GLU A 86 -20.52 0.44 -0.75
C GLU A 86 -21.39 1.71 -0.62
N LYS A 87 -21.23 2.62 -1.59
CA LYS A 87 -22.29 3.56 -1.97
C LYS A 87 -23.51 2.76 -2.46
N GLY A 88 -24.23 2.11 -1.56
CA GLY A 88 -25.61 1.69 -1.72
C GLY A 88 -26.46 2.89 -1.37
N GLU A 89 -26.97 3.56 -2.42
CA GLU A 89 -28.31 4.16 -2.41
C GLU A 89 -28.76 4.80 -1.09
N ILE A 90 -28.31 6.03 -0.83
CA ILE A 90 -29.20 6.97 -0.14
C ILE A 90 -30.10 7.56 -1.23
N ASN A 91 -31.06 6.76 -1.65
CA ASN A 91 -32.31 7.27 -2.18
C ASN A 91 -33.08 7.79 -0.96
N GLU A 92 -33.07 9.10 -0.76
CA GLU A 92 -34.22 9.95 -0.42
C GLU A 92 -33.79 11.42 -0.35
#